data_AF-A0A2V8C211-F1
#
_entry.id   AF-A0A2V8C211-F1
#
_cell.length_a   1.000
_cell.length_b   1.000
_cell.length_c   1.000
_cell.angle_alpha   90.00
_cell.angle_beta   90.00
_cell.angle_gamma   90.00
#
_symmetry.space_group_name_H-M   'P 1'
#
loop_
_entity.id
_entity.type
_entity.pdbx_description
1 polymer ?
#
loop_
_entity_poly.entity_id
_entity_poly.type
_entity_poly.pdbx_seq_one_letter_code
_entity_poly.pdbx_strand_id
1 'polypeptide(L)' 'MPPAGDGDHQWRIGVNDREVRARLTNPFPHVYTCGETYSDDQAWVNGALRSVDQMLAAHFGFTTP' A
#
# COMPACT_ATOMS: atom_id res chain seq x y z
N MET A 1 6.40 5.54 19.12
CA MET A 1 7.00 4.74 18.04
C MET A 1 8.36 4.26 18.52
N PRO A 2 8.69 2.97 18.39
CA PRO A 2 10.07 2.54 18.53
C PRO A 2 10.94 3.30 17.49
N PRO A 3 12.27 3.40 17.69
CA PRO A 3 13.16 4.00 16.70
C PRO A 3 13.12 3.28 15.35
N ALA A 4 12.74 2.00 15.36
CA ALA A 4 12.35 1.23 14.18
C ALA A 4 10.82 1.05 14.15
N GLY A 5 10.25 0.84 12.96
CA GLY A 5 8.82 0.51 12.80
C GLY A 5 8.45 -0.87 13.38
N ASP A 6 7.19 -1.26 13.24
CA ASP A 6 6.61 -2.47 13.87
C ASP A 6 7.01 -3.80 13.20
N GLY A 7 8.00 -3.80 12.30
CA GLY A 7 8.51 -4.97 11.58
C GLY A 7 7.74 -5.25 10.30
N ASP A 8 6.50 -5.74 10.43
CA ASP A 8 5.56 -6.02 9.33
C ASP A 8 4.12 -5.69 9.75
N HIS A 9 3.17 -5.90 8.84
CA HIS A 9 1.74 -5.71 9.13
C HIS A 9 0.93 -6.84 8.53
N GLN A 10 -0.23 -7.15 9.11
CA GLN A 10 -1.20 -8.06 8.52
C GLN A 10 -2.62 -7.51 8.59
N TRP A 11 -3.42 -7.85 7.58
CA TRP A 11 -4.85 -7.55 7.60
C TRP A 11 -5.54 -8.29 8.74
N ARG A 12 -6.40 -7.54 9.45
CA ARG A 12 -7.28 -8.15 10.46
C ARG A 12 -8.37 -8.97 9.78
N ILE A 13 -8.81 -10.02 10.46
CA ILE A 13 -9.95 -10.85 10.01
C ILE A 13 -11.17 -9.95 9.77
N GLY A 14 -11.86 -10.17 8.64
CA GLY A 14 -13.07 -9.44 8.26
C GLY A 14 -12.83 -8.09 7.60
N VAL A 15 -11.57 -7.66 7.42
CA VAL A 15 -11.25 -6.47 6.62
C VAL A 15 -11.33 -6.81 5.14
N ASN A 16 -12.07 -6.01 4.37
CA ASN A 16 -12.00 -6.01 2.92
C ASN A 16 -10.77 -5.18 2.48
N ASP A 17 -9.62 -5.84 2.34
CA ASP A 17 -8.36 -5.18 2.03
C ASP A 17 -8.45 -4.38 0.73
N ARG A 18 -9.15 -4.88 -0.29
CA ARG A 18 -9.27 -4.21 -1.59
C ARG A 18 -9.89 -2.82 -1.46
N GLU A 19 -10.95 -2.69 -0.66
CA GLU A 19 -11.60 -1.39 -0.40
C GLU A 19 -10.69 -0.45 0.39
N VAL A 20 -10.03 -0.98 1.43
CA VAL A 20 -9.11 -0.18 2.25
C VAL A 20 -7.94 0.32 1.41
N ARG A 21 -7.34 -0.54 0.59
CA ARG A 21 -6.24 -0.17 -0.31
C ARG A 21 -6.66 0.91 -1.28
N ALA A 22 -7.77 0.73 -1.99
CA ALA A 22 -8.27 1.73 -2.92
C ALA A 22 -8.49 3.11 -2.26
N ARG A 23 -9.00 3.12 -1.02
CA ARG A 23 -9.17 4.34 -0.24
C ARG A 23 -7.84 4.95 0.21
N LEU A 24 -6.89 4.13 0.65
CA LEU A 24 -5.61 4.60 1.22
C LEU A 24 -4.57 4.94 0.16
N THR A 25 -4.69 4.46 -1.08
CA THR A 25 -3.77 4.86 -2.16
C THR A 25 -3.76 6.38 -2.38
N ASN A 26 -4.92 7.05 -2.23
CA ASN A 26 -5.06 8.49 -2.37
C ASN A 26 -6.17 9.03 -1.43
N PRO A 27 -5.91 9.13 -0.11
CA PRO A 27 -6.94 9.47 0.88
C PRO A 27 -7.35 10.95 0.84
N PHE A 28 -6.50 11.82 0.28
CA PHE A 28 -6.75 13.25 0.13
C PHE A 28 -6.13 13.76 -1.18
N PRO A 29 -6.68 14.81 -1.82
CA PRO A 29 -6.13 15.34 -3.07
C PRO A 29 -4.63 15.61 -3.00
N HIS A 30 -3.88 15.05 -3.96
CA HIS A 30 -2.42 15.16 -4.08
C HIS A 30 -1.60 14.53 -2.93
N VAL A 31 -2.23 13.71 -2.08
CA VAL A 31 -1.55 12.93 -1.04
C VAL A 31 -1.73 11.46 -1.36
N TYR A 32 -0.63 10.77 -1.60
CA TYR A 32 -0.63 9.36 -1.96
C TYR A 32 0.04 8.53 -0.87
N THR A 33 -0.48 7.33 -0.62
CA THR A 33 0.22 6.35 0.22
C THR A 33 0.45 5.06 -0.55
N CYS A 34 1.62 4.48 -0.32
CA CYS A 34 2.05 3.21 -0.87
C CYS A 34 3.10 2.61 0.08
N GLY A 35 3.30 1.30 -0.01
CA GLY A 35 4.22 0.58 0.84
C GLY A 35 3.65 -0.77 1.27
N GLU A 36 4.39 -1.48 2.12
CA GLU A 36 4.05 -2.84 2.53
C GLU A 36 2.77 -2.93 3.37
N THR A 37 2.60 -2.00 4.33
CA THR A 37 1.60 -2.06 5.41
C THR A 37 0.19 -2.37 4.94
N TYR A 38 -0.25 -1.72 3.87
CA TYR A 38 -1.56 -1.88 3.28
C TYR A 38 -1.44 -2.45 1.86
N SER A 39 -0.55 -3.42 1.65
CA SER A 39 -0.39 -4.11 0.36
C SER A 39 -1.22 -5.40 0.28
N ASP A 40 -1.20 -6.05 -0.89
CA ASP A 40 -1.73 -7.42 -1.08
C ASP A 40 -0.73 -8.53 -0.76
N ASP A 41 0.52 -8.18 -0.47
CA ASP A 41 1.60 -9.14 -0.23
C ASP A 41 2.43 -8.67 0.98
N GLN A 42 1.74 -8.60 2.11
CA GLN A 42 2.25 -8.16 3.40
C GLN A 42 3.43 -9.00 3.90
N ALA A 43 4.30 -8.38 4.70
CA ALA A 43 5.59 -8.86 5.19
C ALA A 43 6.68 -9.05 4.12
N TRP A 44 6.40 -8.75 2.85
CA TRP A 44 7.34 -8.92 1.75
C TRP A 44 7.66 -7.61 1.03
N VAL A 45 8.89 -7.54 0.51
CA VAL A 45 9.33 -6.43 -0.36
C VAL A 45 8.41 -6.28 -1.57
N ASN A 46 7.94 -7.40 -2.12
CA ASN A 46 7.05 -7.42 -3.27
C ASN A 46 5.71 -6.71 -3.01
N GLY A 47 5.17 -6.77 -1.78
CA GLY A 47 3.99 -6.01 -1.40
C GLY A 47 4.21 -4.50 -1.48
N ALA A 48 5.36 -4.03 -1.02
CA ALA A 48 5.73 -2.61 -1.15
C ALA A 48 5.84 -2.19 -2.62
N LEU A 49 6.51 -2.98 -3.45
CA LEU A 49 6.70 -2.69 -4.87
C LEU A 49 5.37 -2.63 -5.61
N ARG A 50 4.52 -3.66 -5.47
CA ARG A 50 3.20 -3.72 -6.09
C ARG A 50 2.29 -2.56 -5.67
N SER A 51 2.36 -2.15 -4.40
CA SER A 51 1.62 -1.00 -3.89
C SER A 51 2.07 0.32 -4.54
N VAL A 52 3.38 0.50 -4.71
CA VAL A 52 3.95 1.67 -5.43
C VAL A 52 3.51 1.65 -6.89
N ASP A 53 3.61 0.51 -7.56
CA ASP A 53 3.24 0.35 -8.97
C ASP A 53 1.76 0.69 -9.21
N GLN A 54 0.87 0.21 -8.35
CA GLN A 54 -0.56 0.52 -8.42
C GLN A 54 -0.81 2.03 -8.29
N MET A 55 -0.15 2.69 -7.34
CA MET A 55 -0.26 4.13 -7.12
C MET A 55 0.25 4.93 -8.33
N LEU A 56 1.45 4.58 -8.83
CA LEU A 56 2.08 5.24 -9.98
C LEU A 56 1.24 5.06 -11.26
N ALA A 57 0.72 3.87 -11.51
CA ALA A 57 -0.14 3.61 -12.66
C ALA A 57 -1.46 4.35 -12.58
N ALA A 58 -2.12 4.34 -11.41
CA ALA A 58 -3.43 4.97 -11.24
C ALA A 58 -3.40 6.51 -11.26
N HIS A 59 -2.29 7.13 -10.83
CA HIS A 59 -2.26 8.59 -10.60
C HIS A 59 -1.21 9.35 -11.40
N PHE A 60 -0.24 8.66 -12.01
CA PHE A 60 0.87 9.28 -12.72
C PHE A 60 1.13 8.71 -14.11
N GLY A 61 0.34 7.72 -14.56
CA GLY A 61 0.40 7.19 -15.93
C GLY A 61 1.63 6.34 -16.22
N PHE A 62 2.33 5.85 -15.20
CA PHE A 62 3.44 4.90 -15.38
C PHE A 62 2.92 3.48 -15.61
N THR A 63 3.61 2.71 -16.43
CA THR A 63 3.40 1.26 -16.53
C THR A 63 4.44 0.54 -15.69
N THR A 64 4.00 -0.46 -14.93
CA THR A 64 4.88 -1.36 -14.19
C THR A 64 5.91 -2.01 -15.16
N PRO A 65 7.19 -2.15 -14.77
CA PRO A 65 8.17 -2.93 -15.51
C PRO A 65 7.76 -4.40 -15.73
#